data_AF-A0A0R3MUN7-F1
#
_entry.id   AF-A0A0R3MUN7-F1
#
_cell.length_a   1.000
_cell.length_b   1.000
_cell.length_c   1.000
_cell.angle_alpha   90.00
_cell.angle_beta   90.00
_cell.angle_gamma   90.00
#
_symmetry.space_group_name_H-M   'P 1'
#
loop_
_entity.id
_entity.type
_entity.pdbx_description
1 polymer ?
#
loop_
_entity_poly.entity_id
_entity_poly.type
_entity_poly.pdbx_seq_one_letter_code
_entity_poly.pdbx_strand_id
1 'polypeptide(L)' 'MDDPIKQPKYWRDRAKATRMKAKQLRYDPRESRRMLRVAEEYEKLADRCAEWLGKAALDRQQDPGTQ' A
#
# COMPACT_ATOMS: atom_id res chain seq x y z
N MET A 1 12.38 -8.41 12.95
CA MET A 1 11.07 -7.73 13.03
C MET A 1 10.61 -7.47 11.62
N ASP A 2 9.58 -8.17 11.15
CA ASP A 2 8.86 -7.79 9.94
C ASP A 2 8.18 -6.44 10.20
N ASP A 3 8.63 -5.40 9.50
CA ASP A 3 8.00 -4.09 9.58
C ASP A 3 6.72 -4.12 8.75
N PRO A 4 5.52 -4.06 9.36
CA PRO A 4 4.25 -4.15 8.65
C PRO A 4 4.09 -3.02 7.63
N ILE A 5 4.77 -1.88 7.82
CA ILE A 5 4.75 -0.73 6.90
C ILE A 5 5.46 -1.06 5.58
N LYS A 6 6.35 -2.05 5.57
CA LYS A 6 7.02 -2.52 4.34
C LYS A 6 6.19 -3.54 3.57
N GLN A 7 5.07 -4.00 4.12
CA GLN A 7 4.22 -5.00 3.47
C GLN A 7 3.12 -4.33 2.63
N PRO A 8 3.00 -4.66 1.34
CA PRO A 8 1.93 -4.14 0.47
C PRO A 8 0.53 -4.38 1.05
N LYS A 9 0.32 -5.55 1.67
CA LYS A 9 -0.95 -5.94 2.27
C LYS A 9 -1.42 -4.94 3.34
N TYR A 10 -0.52 -4.45 4.18
CA TYR A 10 -0.84 -3.48 5.22
C TYR A 10 -1.49 -2.22 4.63
N TRP A 11 -0.89 -1.68 3.57
CA TRP A 11 -1.40 -0.51 2.88
C TRP A 11 -2.70 -0.77 2.12
N ARG A 12 -2.85 -1.94 1.49
CA ARG A 12 -4.12 -2.35 0.84
C ARG A 12 -5.28 -2.47 1.84
N ASP A 13 -5.03 -3.06 3.01
CA ASP A 13 -6.03 -3.17 4.07
C ASP A 13 -6.47 -1.79 4.58
N ARG A 14 -5.51 -0.86 4.74
CA ARG A 14 -5.79 0.54 5.11
C ARG A 14 -6.58 1.28 4.03
N ALA A 15 -6.23 1.12 2.75
CA ALA A 15 -6.98 1.71 1.64
C ALA A 15 -8.45 1.23 1.64
N LYS A 16 -8.66 -0.08 1.82
CA LYS A 16 -9.99 -0.68 1.91
C LYS A 16 -10.79 -0.11 3.08
N ALA A 17 -10.19 -0.04 4.28
CA ALA A 17 -10.85 0.53 5.46
C ALA A 17 -11.25 2.00 5.25
N THR A 18 -10.36 2.80 4.68
CA THR A 18 -10.63 4.22 4.39
C THR A 18 -11.78 4.39 3.38
N ARG A 19 -11.85 3.55 2.33
CA ARG A 19 -12.99 3.56 1.40
C ARG A 19 -14.31 3.22 2.07
N MET A 20 -14.32 2.25 2.98
CA MET A 20 -15.54 1.93 3.75
C MET A 20 -15.97 3.12 4.60
N LYS A 21 -15.03 3.81 5.24
CA LYS A 21 -15.30 5.04 5.99
C LYS A 21 -15.83 6.16 5.09
N ALA A 22 -15.26 6.34 3.90
CA ALA A 22 -15.75 7.32 2.92
C ALA A 22 -17.20 7.05 2.50
N LYS A 23 -17.60 5.77 2.35
CA LYS A 23 -18.99 5.37 2.05
C LYS A 23 -19.94 5.67 3.20
N GLN A 24 -19.48 5.58 4.45
CA GLN A 24 -20.28 5.95 5.62
C GLN A 24 -20.53 7.47 5.71
N LEU A 25 -19.60 8.28 5.19
CA LEU A 25 -19.69 9.74 5.14
C LEU A 25 -20.56 10.29 3.99
N ARG A 26 -21.59 9.55 3.57
CA ARG A 26 -22.44 9.91 2.41
C ARG A 26 -23.11 11.29 2.53
N TYR A 27 -23.32 11.79 3.74
CA TYR A 27 -23.93 13.10 4.01
C TYR A 27 -22.89 14.24 4.12
N ASP A 28 -21.59 13.94 4.03
CA ASP A 28 -20.52 14.94 3.91
C ASP A 28 -19.67 14.62 2.66
N PRO A 29 -20.06 15.16 1.48
CA PRO A 29 -19.35 14.93 0.24
C PRO A 29 -17.90 15.45 0.23
N ARG A 30 -17.57 16.44 1.08
CA ARG A 30 -16.22 16.99 1.15
C ARG A 30 -15.31 16.03 1.90
N GLU A 31 -15.73 15.57 3.07
CA GLU A 31 -14.94 14.63 3.87
C GLU A 31 -14.88 13.26 3.21
N SER A 32 -15.96 12.81 2.57
CA SER A 32 -15.95 11.58 1.76
C SER A 32 -14.89 11.62 0.66
N ARG A 33 -14.84 12.72 -0.13
CA ARG A 33 -13.80 12.91 -1.17
C ARG A 33 -12.39 12.99 -0.59
N ARG A 34 -12.22 13.59 0.58
CA ARG A 34 -10.92 13.61 1.28
C ARG A 34 -10.47 12.20 1.66
N MET A 35 -11.35 11.39 2.22
CA MET A 35 -11.07 9.99 2.57
C MET A 35 -10.73 9.15 1.33
N LEU A 36 -11.42 9.35 0.21
CA LEU A 36 -11.08 8.64 -1.04
C LEU A 36 -9.67 8.97 -1.52
N ARG A 37 -9.24 10.24 -1.48
CA ARG A 37 -7.85 10.62 -1.79
C ARG A 37 -6.84 9.95 -0.86
N VAL A 38 -7.14 9.87 0.44
CA VAL A 38 -6.27 9.15 1.40
C VAL A 38 -6.18 7.66 1.06
N ALA A 39 -7.28 7.04 0.63
CA ALA A 39 -7.25 5.63 0.20
C ALA A 39 -6.39 5.41 -1.05
N GLU A 40 -6.43 6.33 -2.02
CA GLU A 40 -5.56 6.30 -3.21
C GLU A 40 -4.08 6.41 -2.82
N GLU A 41 -3.71 7.28 -1.87
CA GLU A 41 -2.33 7.37 -1.38
C GLU A 41 -1.87 6.07 -0.71
N TYR A 42 -2.76 5.38 0.02
CA TYR A 42 -2.44 4.05 0.57
C TYR A 42 -2.24 3.01 -0.54
N GLU A 43 -2.96 3.06 -1.65
CA GLU A 43 -2.70 2.14 -2.77
C GLU A 43 -1.35 2.40 -3.42
N LYS A 44 -0.98 3.66 -3.64
CA LYS A 44 0.35 4.03 -4.16
C LYS A 44 1.48 3.52 -3.25
N LEU A 45 1.28 3.60 -1.93
CA LEU A 45 2.23 3.03 -0.96
C LEU A 45 2.29 1.51 -1.05
N ALA A 46 1.16 0.84 -1.21
CA ALA A 46 1.13 -0.61 -1.43
C ALA A 46 1.91 -1.02 -2.68
N ASP A 47 1.70 -0.31 -3.78
CA ASP A 47 2.37 -0.59 -5.05
C ASP A 47 3.88 -0.36 -4.94
N ARG A 48 4.31 0.73 -4.30
CA ARG A 48 5.73 0.98 -4.02
C ARG A 48 6.36 -0.11 -3.14
N CYS A 49 5.66 -0.57 -2.10
CA CYS A 49 6.13 -1.70 -1.30
C CYS A 49 6.25 -2.98 -2.14
N ALA A 50 5.32 -3.22 -3.06
CA ALA A 50 5.35 -4.40 -3.92
C ALA A 50 6.52 -4.34 -4.90
N GLU A 51 6.80 -3.18 -5.47
CA GLU A 51 7.98 -2.93 -6.30
C GLU A 51 9.28 -3.16 -5.52
N TRP A 52 9.38 -2.69 -4.28
CA TRP A 52 10.56 -2.91 -3.44
C TRP A 52 10.77 -4.38 -3.12
N LEU A 53 9.69 -5.12 -2.79
CA LEU A 53 9.78 -6.56 -2.56
C LEU A 53 10.17 -7.31 -3.84
N GLY A 54 9.62 -6.93 -4.99
CA GLY A 54 9.99 -7.49 -6.29
C GLY A 54 11.45 -7.23 -6.65
N LYS A 55 11.93 -5.99 -6.46
CA LYS A 55 13.34 -5.61 -6.67
C LYS A 55 14.28 -6.36 -5.73
N ALA A 56 13.94 -6.49 -4.45
CA ALA A 56 14.74 -7.24 -3.48
C ALA A 56 14.81 -8.74 -3.82
N ALA A 57 13.75 -9.30 -4.41
CA ALA A 57 13.76 -10.69 -4.90
C ALA A 57 14.64 -10.87 -6.15
N LEU A 58 14.62 -9.90 -7.07
CA LEU A 58 15.48 -9.87 -8.26
C LEU A 58 16.97 -9.72 -7.90
N ASP A 59 17.30 -8.79 -7.01
CA ASP A 59 18.67 -8.57 -6.53
C ASP A 59 19.25 -9.84 -5.88
N ARG A 60 18.44 -10.55 -5.08
CA ARG A 60 18.81 -11.84 -4.48
C ARG A 60 19.06 -12.95 -5.51
N GLN A 61 18.46 -12.88 -6.69
CA GLN A 61 18.68 -13.86 -7.77
C GLN A 61 19.89 -13.52 -8.64
N GLN A 62 20.42 -12.29 -8.56
CA GLN A 62 21.56 -11.82 -9.35
C GLN A 62 22.92 -11.95 -8.64
N ASP A 63 22.97 -12.67 -7.52
CA ASP A 63 24.22 -13.09 -6.89
C ASP A 63 24.47 -14.59 -7.18
N PRO A 64 24.88 -14.98 -8.41
CA PRO A 64 25.59 -16.22 -8.60
C PRO A 64 27.00 -15.97 -8.05
N GLY A 65 27.20 -16.31 -6.79
CA GLY A 65 28.50 -16.27 -6.16
C GLY A 65 29.57 -16.87 -7.08
N THR A 66 30.58 -16.06 -7.35
CA THR A 66 31.84 -16.41 -8.00
C THR A 66 32.38 -17.75 -7.52
N GLN A 67 32.59 -18.69 -8.44
CA GLN A 67 33.83 -19.48 -8.53
C GLN A 67 34.04 -20.02 -9.95
#